data_AF-A0A7D9H451-F1
#
_entry.id   AF-A0A7D9H451-F1
#
_cell.length_a   1.000
_cell.length_b   1.000
_cell.length_c   1.000
_cell.angle_alpha   90.00
_cell.angle_beta   90.00
_cell.angle_gamma   90.00
#
_symmetry.space_group_name_H-M   'P 1'
#
loop_
_entity.id
_entity.type
_entity.pdbx_description
1 polymer ?
#
loop_
_entity_poly.entity_id
_entity_poly.type
_entity_poly.pdbx_seq_one_letter_code
_entity_poly.pdbx_strand_id
1 'polypeptide(L)'
;MTANSSYNRAVRRHFADPQHAGKLQDDYALTLVADVSESEHGAHIVISAGISGGVIAGMAYRVWGCPHLIAALECVCTKFEGQPVAGLENFDSADITQELSVPVEKTGRILLLEDALATLWAKCAGIEDQG
;
A
#
# COMPACT_ATOMS: atom_id res chain seq x y z
N MET A 1 -21.42 7.11 -27.81
CA MET A 1 -20.28 7.53 -26.98
C MET A 1 -20.82 8.02 -25.65
N THR A 2 -20.76 7.22 -24.60
CA THR A 2 -21.18 7.61 -23.25
C THR A 2 -20.06 7.24 -22.29
N ALA A 3 -19.17 8.20 -22.03
CA ALA A 3 -18.17 8.09 -20.98
C ALA A 3 -18.90 8.14 -19.62
N ASN A 4 -19.14 6.97 -19.03
CA ASN A 4 -19.77 6.90 -17.72
C ASN A 4 -18.71 7.07 -16.63
N SER A 5 -18.72 8.24 -16.02
CA SER A 5 -17.88 8.71 -14.92
C SER A 5 -18.04 7.85 -13.64
N SER A 6 -17.23 6.79 -13.46
CA SER A 6 -17.36 5.80 -12.36
C SER A 6 -16.24 5.85 -11.29
N TYR A 7 -15.55 6.98 -11.12
CA TYR A 7 -14.55 7.15 -10.05
C TYR A 7 -14.83 8.42 -9.25
N ASN A 8 -14.81 8.30 -7.92
CA ASN A 8 -14.93 9.44 -7.01
C ASN A 8 -13.69 10.36 -7.09
N ARG A 9 -13.77 11.54 -6.46
CA ARG A 9 -12.72 12.55 -6.56
C ARG A 9 -11.37 12.09 -5.97
N ALA A 10 -11.38 11.31 -4.90
CA ALA A 10 -10.17 10.79 -4.27
C ALA A 10 -9.42 9.82 -5.20
N VAL A 11 -10.14 8.84 -5.78
CA VAL A 11 -9.56 7.89 -6.74
C VAL A 11 -8.94 8.61 -7.94
N ARG A 12 -9.64 9.61 -8.49
CA ARG A 12 -9.10 10.40 -9.61
C ARG A 12 -7.86 11.20 -9.22
N ARG A 13 -7.83 11.78 -8.02
CA ARG A 13 -6.69 12.57 -7.54
C ARG A 13 -5.44 11.71 -7.36
N HIS A 14 -5.56 10.59 -6.66
CA HIS A 14 -4.42 9.69 -6.42
C HIS A 14 -3.96 8.97 -7.68
N PHE A 15 -4.88 8.66 -8.61
CA PHE A 15 -4.53 8.04 -9.89
C PHE A 15 -3.86 9.02 -10.87
N ALA A 16 -4.20 10.32 -10.83
CA ALA A 16 -3.71 11.28 -11.81
C ALA A 16 -2.22 11.64 -11.63
N ASP A 17 -1.71 11.55 -10.40
CA ASP A 17 -0.32 11.91 -10.08
C ASP A 17 0.20 11.16 -8.84
N PRO A 18 0.35 9.82 -8.90
CA PRO A 18 0.81 9.03 -7.77
C PRO A 18 2.29 9.32 -7.48
N GLN A 19 2.59 9.82 -6.28
CA GLN A 19 3.95 10.23 -5.91
C GLN A 19 4.84 9.04 -5.55
N HIS A 20 4.24 7.95 -5.08
CA HIS A 20 4.95 6.78 -4.57
C HIS A 20 4.98 5.62 -5.58
N ALA A 21 4.49 5.82 -6.80
CA ALA A 21 4.51 4.80 -7.84
C ALA A 21 5.94 4.59 -8.35
N GLY A 22 6.49 3.39 -8.15
CA GLY A 22 7.82 3.02 -8.60
C GLY A 22 8.57 2.15 -7.61
N LYS A 23 9.89 2.35 -7.54
CA LYS A 23 10.77 1.68 -6.58
C LYS A 23 11.35 2.76 -5.66
N LEU A 24 11.60 2.41 -4.40
CA LEU A 24 12.41 3.25 -3.51
C LEU A 24 13.78 3.48 -4.14
N GLN A 25 14.19 4.74 -4.20
CA GLN A 25 15.44 5.15 -4.85
C GLN A 25 16.57 5.45 -3.86
N ASP A 26 16.25 5.71 -2.59
CA ASP A 26 17.26 6.04 -1.59
C ASP A 26 17.79 4.79 -0.87
N ASP A 27 18.99 4.92 -0.32
CA ASP A 27 19.59 3.91 0.56
C ASP A 27 19.10 4.12 2.00
N TYR A 28 18.24 3.20 2.46
CA TYR A 28 17.73 3.18 3.83
C TYR A 28 18.49 2.17 4.68
N ALA A 29 18.54 2.40 6.00
CA ALA A 29 19.19 1.48 6.94
C ALA A 29 18.61 0.06 6.88
N LEU A 30 17.30 -0.03 6.67
CA LEU A 30 16.60 -1.28 6.38
C LEU A 30 15.60 -1.03 5.26
N THR A 31 15.60 -1.88 4.23
CA THR A 31 14.57 -1.85 3.18
C THR A 31 13.76 -3.13 3.23
N LEU A 32 12.45 -2.98 3.42
CA LEU A 32 11.48 -4.07 3.43
C LEU A 32 10.73 -4.10 2.11
N VAL A 33 10.45 -5.30 1.60
CA VAL A 33 9.68 -5.50 0.36
C VAL A 33 8.68 -6.63 0.57
N ALA A 34 7.42 -6.36 0.25
CA ALA A 34 6.35 -7.34 0.15
C ALA A 34 5.89 -7.46 -1.30
N ASP A 35 5.64 -8.71 -1.72
CA ASP A 35 5.18 -9.09 -3.05
C ASP A 35 4.00 -10.04 -2.87
N VAL A 36 2.79 -9.55 -3.12
CA VAL A 36 1.54 -10.27 -2.85
C VAL A 36 0.62 -10.25 -4.07
N SER A 37 0.02 -11.39 -4.38
CA SER A 37 -0.87 -11.56 -5.53
C SER A 37 -2.15 -12.27 -5.13
N GLU A 38 -3.29 -11.83 -5.66
CA GLU A 38 -4.59 -12.47 -5.46
C GLU A 38 -4.67 -13.82 -6.20
N SER A 39 -4.09 -13.90 -7.40
CA SER A 39 -3.95 -15.10 -8.21
C SER A 39 -2.97 -14.84 -9.36
N GLU A 40 -2.64 -15.88 -10.16
CA GLU A 40 -1.70 -15.78 -11.29
C GLU A 40 -2.09 -14.71 -12.34
N HIS A 41 -3.38 -14.40 -12.48
CA HIS A 41 -3.91 -13.40 -13.40
C HIS A 41 -4.68 -12.27 -12.67
N GLY A 42 -4.59 -12.23 -11.34
CA GLY A 42 -5.31 -11.31 -10.47
C GLY A 42 -4.51 -10.06 -10.12
N ALA A 43 -5.01 -9.28 -9.15
CA ALA A 43 -4.27 -8.12 -8.69
C ALA A 43 -2.90 -8.52 -8.09
N HIS A 44 -1.88 -7.72 -8.37
CA HIS A 44 -0.51 -7.93 -7.91
C HIS A 44 0.04 -6.63 -7.31
N ILE A 45 0.56 -6.70 -6.10
CA ILE A 45 1.14 -5.57 -5.37
C ILE A 45 2.58 -5.93 -5.02
N VAL A 46 3.50 -5.05 -5.42
CA VAL A 46 4.84 -4.99 -4.86
C VAL A 46 4.95 -3.68 -4.10
N ILE A 47 5.09 -3.73 -2.78
CA ILE A 47 5.25 -2.56 -1.93
C ILE A 47 6.58 -2.64 -1.19
N SER A 48 7.23 -1.50 -1.04
CA SER A 48 8.52 -1.36 -0.41
C SER A 48 8.50 -0.22 0.60
N ALA A 49 9.16 -0.43 1.73
CA ALA A 49 9.29 0.55 2.81
C ALA A 49 10.76 0.66 3.24
N GLY A 50 11.28 1.88 3.22
CA GLY A 50 12.59 2.24 3.76
C GLY A 50 12.45 2.64 5.22
N ILE A 51 13.16 1.96 6.11
CA ILE A 51 13.12 2.17 7.56
C ILE A 51 14.43 2.81 8.02
N SER A 52 14.33 3.83 8.86
CA SER A 52 15.45 4.48 9.52
C SER A 52 15.08 4.83 10.95
N GLY A 53 15.81 4.28 11.93
CA GLY A 53 15.55 4.51 13.35
C GLY A 53 14.16 4.04 13.81
N GLY A 54 13.62 2.96 13.24
CA GLY A 54 12.28 2.45 13.56
C GLY A 54 11.12 3.25 12.93
N VAL A 55 11.42 4.24 12.08
CA VAL A 55 10.45 5.06 11.37
C VAL A 55 10.47 4.71 9.88
N ILE A 56 9.30 4.71 9.25
CA ILE A 56 9.16 4.57 7.80
C ILE A 56 9.59 5.90 7.17
N ALA A 57 10.80 5.94 6.63
CA ALA A 57 11.40 7.13 6.04
C ALA A 57 10.99 7.34 4.57
N GLY A 58 10.56 6.27 3.89
CA GLY A 58 10.02 6.36 2.54
C GLY A 58 9.25 5.09 2.16
N MET A 59 8.30 5.21 1.25
CA MET A 59 7.56 4.11 0.67
C MET A 59 7.46 4.22 -0.84
N ALA A 60 7.42 3.07 -1.51
CA ALA A 60 7.12 3.01 -2.93
C ALA A 60 6.37 1.73 -3.28
N TYR A 61 5.54 1.78 -4.32
CA TYR A 61 4.78 0.62 -4.79
C TYR A 61 4.77 0.49 -6.30
N ARG A 62 4.61 -0.76 -6.75
CA ARG A 62 4.20 -1.13 -8.11
C ARG A 62 2.99 -2.01 -7.99
N VAL A 63 1.98 -1.75 -8.80
CA VAL A 63 0.72 -2.48 -8.73
C VAL A 63 0.17 -2.76 -10.12
N TRP A 64 -0.34 -3.98 -10.29
CA TRP A 64 -1.25 -4.32 -11.36
C TRP A 64 -2.63 -4.52 -10.75
N GLY A 65 -3.57 -3.63 -11.06
CA GLY A 65 -4.87 -3.65 -10.41
C GLY A 65 -5.78 -2.53 -10.87
N CYS A 66 -6.95 -2.46 -10.24
CA CYS A 66 -7.94 -1.42 -10.56
C CYS A 66 -7.57 -0.05 -9.94
N PRO A 67 -8.14 1.07 -10.43
CA PRO A 67 -7.83 2.41 -9.91
C PRO A 67 -8.08 2.60 -8.41
N HIS A 68 -8.99 1.82 -7.81
CA HIS A 68 -9.22 1.88 -6.37
C HIS A 68 -8.03 1.34 -5.58
N LEU A 69 -7.35 0.31 -6.11
CA LEU A 69 -6.18 -0.29 -5.46
C LEU A 69 -4.97 0.64 -5.56
N ILE A 70 -4.78 1.30 -6.70
CA ILE A 70 -3.74 2.34 -6.87
C ILE A 70 -3.98 3.48 -5.88
N ALA A 71 -5.22 3.97 -5.77
CA ALA A 71 -5.56 5.03 -4.83
C ALA A 71 -5.37 4.61 -3.36
N ALA A 72 -5.69 3.36 -3.02
CA ALA A 72 -5.48 2.81 -1.68
C ALA A 72 -3.99 2.73 -1.33
N LEU A 73 -3.16 2.25 -2.25
CA LEU A 73 -1.71 2.21 -2.06
C LEU A 73 -1.12 3.60 -1.87
N GLU A 74 -1.54 4.57 -2.68
CA GLU A 74 -1.09 5.96 -2.55
C GLU A 74 -1.47 6.56 -1.18
N CYS A 75 -2.69 6.31 -0.72
CA CYS A 75 -3.17 6.76 0.58
C CYS A 75 -2.37 6.11 1.72
N VAL A 76 -2.09 4.81 1.64
CA VAL A 76 -1.28 4.07 2.61
C VAL A 76 0.13 4.62 2.67
N CYS A 77 0.81 4.79 1.54
CA CYS A 77 2.16 5.33 1.51
C CYS A 77 2.22 6.70 2.16
N THR A 78 1.30 7.59 1.79
CA THR A 78 1.20 8.93 2.39
C THR A 78 0.92 8.89 3.89
N LYS A 79 0.09 7.95 4.36
CA LYS A 79 -0.29 7.83 5.79
C LYS A 79 0.86 7.32 6.65
N PHE A 80 1.67 6.39 6.13
CA PHE A 80 2.70 5.69 6.91
C PHE A 80 4.09 6.31 6.80
N GLU A 81 4.40 7.08 5.76
CA GLU A 81 5.64 7.86 5.73
C GLU A 81 5.72 8.81 6.94
N GLY A 82 6.88 8.80 7.60
CA GLY A 82 7.14 9.52 8.85
C GLY A 82 6.53 8.89 10.09
N GLN A 83 5.81 7.76 9.98
CA GLN A 83 5.24 7.04 11.13
C GLN A 83 6.16 5.91 11.61
N PRO A 84 6.04 5.48 12.89
CA PRO A 84 6.73 4.30 13.39
C PRO A 84 6.36 3.04 12.60
N VAL A 85 7.33 2.18 12.31
CA VAL A 85 7.11 0.92 11.56
C VAL A 85 6.14 -0.03 12.28
N ALA A 86 6.10 0.01 13.62
CA ALA A 86 5.11 -0.70 14.43
C ALA A 86 3.65 -0.29 14.15
N GLY A 87 3.43 0.88 13.53
CA GLY A 87 2.10 1.29 13.08
C GLY A 87 1.52 0.37 12.00
N LEU A 88 2.35 -0.35 11.24
CA LEU A 88 1.89 -1.29 10.20
C LEU A 88 1.07 -2.45 10.76
N GLU A 89 1.33 -2.86 12.02
CA GLU A 89 0.61 -3.94 12.69
C GLU A 89 -0.87 -3.60 12.91
N ASN A 90 -1.17 -2.32 13.14
CA ASN A 90 -2.51 -1.84 13.51
C ASN A 90 -3.26 -1.24 12.32
N PHE A 91 -2.87 -1.57 11.10
CA PHE A 91 -3.58 -1.11 9.92
C PHE A 91 -4.98 -1.72 9.85
N ASP A 92 -6.01 -0.86 9.84
CA ASP A 92 -7.41 -1.25 9.65
C ASP A 92 -7.87 -0.90 8.23
N SER A 93 -8.20 -1.92 7.42
CA SER A 93 -8.77 -1.71 6.08
C SER A 93 -10.10 -0.97 6.09
N ALA A 94 -10.85 -1.00 7.20
CA ALA A 94 -12.15 -0.33 7.29
C ALA A 94 -12.02 1.18 7.08
N ASP A 95 -10.96 1.80 7.62
CA ASP A 95 -10.67 3.22 7.47
C ASP A 95 -10.50 3.61 5.99
N ILE A 96 -9.70 2.84 5.24
CA ILE A 96 -9.41 3.11 3.82
C ILE A 96 -10.62 2.78 2.95
N THR A 97 -11.35 1.71 3.28
CA THR A 97 -12.56 1.31 2.54
C THR A 97 -13.63 2.40 2.63
N GLN A 98 -13.78 3.01 3.81
CA GLN A 98 -14.70 4.13 4.05
C GLN A 98 -14.22 5.41 3.33
N GLU A 99 -12.93 5.76 3.46
CA GLU A 99 -12.36 6.95 2.83
C GLU A 99 -12.44 6.92 1.31
N LEU A 100 -12.18 5.75 0.71
CA LEU A 100 -12.21 5.57 -0.74
C LEU A 100 -13.59 5.19 -1.29
N SER A 101 -14.59 4.99 -0.43
CA SER A 101 -15.94 4.53 -0.79
C SER A 101 -15.90 3.28 -1.68
N VAL A 102 -15.09 2.30 -1.31
CA VAL A 102 -14.90 1.07 -2.10
C VAL A 102 -16.18 0.23 -2.01
N PRO A 103 -16.80 -0.15 -3.14
CA PRO A 103 -17.95 -1.05 -3.14
C PRO A 103 -17.62 -2.37 -2.44
N VAL A 104 -18.56 -2.92 -1.66
CA VAL A 104 -18.39 -4.20 -0.94
C VAL A 104 -17.96 -5.35 -1.87
N GLU A 105 -18.39 -5.36 -3.13
CA GLU A 105 -17.94 -6.36 -4.11
C GLU A 105 -16.44 -6.25 -4.48
N LYS A 106 -15.71 -5.23 -4.00
CA LYS A 106 -14.27 -5.03 -4.22
C LYS A 106 -13.42 -5.17 -2.96
N THR A 107 -14.01 -5.58 -1.83
CA THR A 107 -13.31 -5.75 -0.55
C THR A 107 -12.11 -6.69 -0.65
N GLY A 108 -12.16 -7.74 -1.47
CA GLY A 108 -11.04 -8.66 -1.68
C GLY A 108 -9.72 -7.99 -2.11
N ARG A 109 -9.79 -6.84 -2.79
CA ARG A 109 -8.60 -6.08 -3.21
C ARG A 109 -8.01 -5.23 -2.09
N ILE A 110 -8.82 -4.84 -1.11
CA ILE A 110 -8.33 -4.17 0.09
C ILE A 110 -7.69 -5.18 1.04
N LEU A 111 -8.21 -6.41 1.11
CA LEU A 111 -7.57 -7.50 1.85
C LEU A 111 -6.17 -7.83 1.30
N LEU A 112 -5.98 -7.75 -0.02
CA LEU A 112 -4.63 -7.92 -0.62
C LEU A 112 -3.66 -6.82 -0.17
N LEU A 113 -4.15 -5.58 0.02
CA LEU A 113 -3.35 -4.49 0.56
C LEU A 113 -3.01 -4.72 2.05
N GLU A 114 -3.95 -5.19 2.85
CA GLU A 114 -3.68 -5.60 4.24
C GLU A 114 -2.60 -6.68 4.30
N ASP A 115 -2.70 -7.71 3.45
CA ASP A 115 -1.71 -8.78 3.37
C ASP A 115 -0.31 -8.27 3.00
N ALA A 116 -0.25 -7.28 2.09
CA ALA A 116 1.00 -6.61 1.74
C ALA A 116 1.65 -5.91 2.96
N LEU A 117 0.85 -5.20 3.76
CA LEU A 117 1.32 -4.47 4.95
C LEU A 117 1.68 -5.42 6.09
N ALA A 118 0.89 -6.46 6.31
CA ALA A 118 1.18 -7.52 7.27
C ALA A 118 2.49 -8.24 6.92
N THR A 119 2.74 -8.49 5.63
CA THR A 119 4.01 -9.07 5.14
C THR A 119 5.20 -8.14 5.39
N LEU A 120 5.05 -6.83 5.21
CA LEU A 120 6.09 -5.87 5.58
C LEU A 120 6.38 -5.90 7.07
N TRP A 121 5.32 -5.89 7.91
CA TRP A 121 5.46 -5.95 9.37
C TRP A 121 6.17 -7.22 9.83
N ALA A 122 5.74 -8.39 9.33
CA ALA A 122 6.34 -9.67 9.68
C ALA A 122 7.84 -9.73 9.33
N LYS A 123 8.24 -9.11 8.21
CA LYS A 123 9.67 -9.00 7.84
C LYS A 123 10.43 -8.08 8.78
N CYS A 124 9.83 -7.00 9.27
CA CYS A 124 10.46 -6.14 10.27
C CYS A 124 10.65 -6.87 11.60
N ALA A 125 9.58 -7.45 12.14
CA ALA A 125 9.62 -8.17 13.42
C ALA A 125 10.56 -9.39 13.39
N GLY A 126 10.62 -10.09 12.25
CA GLY A 126 11.55 -11.23 12.07
C GLY A 126 13.03 -10.84 12.00
N ILE A 127 13.36 -9.56 11.77
CA ILE A 127 14.73 -9.05 11.84
C ILE A 127 15.09 -8.70 13.28
N GLU A 128 14.14 -8.19 14.06
CA GLU A 128 14.34 -7.85 15.48
C GLU A 128 14.56 -9.08 16.38
N ASP A 129 14.01 -10.25 16.02
CA ASP A 129 14.19 -11.51 16.76
C ASP A 129 15.58 -12.17 16.54
N GLN A 130 16.34 -11.72 15.53
CA GLN A 130 17.68 -12.25 15.21
C GLN A 130 18.84 -11.35 15.72
N GLY A 131 18.53 -10.31 16.48
CA GLY A 131 19.48 -9.30 17.00
C GLY A 131 19.93 -9.51 18.44
#